data_AF-A0A7V1AII8-F1
#
_entry.id   AF-A0A7V1AII8-F1
#
_cell.length_a   1.000
_cell.length_b   1.000
_cell.length_c   1.000
_cell.angle_alpha   90.00
_cell.angle_beta   90.00
_cell.angle_gamma   90.00
#
_symmetry.space_group_name_H-M   'P 1'
#
loop_
_entity.id
_entity.type
_entity.pdbx_description
1 polymer ?
#
loop_
_entity_poly.entity_id
_entity_poly.type
_entity_poly.pdbx_seq_one_letter_code
_entity_poly.pdbx_strand_id
1 'polypeptide(L)'
;MSTIIYHRIRKFQKKYVDSTFDQDDVYILLMDLRDFCTCDESHIREIADYLAHPQRSKGLTFEKLQKVHDEIVPRFKELWGNSKDLPELPIIFKETTIFREMDSIFERIGMPLIEIKKCFNDRRAVEFSLCILGLLCDAKIKIGDSICKLRLGLGSMPRNLALYADLPIKVDDKVMTLHWSIFQSSGLVHRDCINQVFPWGDIRHIVARRHDDGKMA
;
A
#
# COMPACT_ATOMS: atom_id res chain seq x y z
N MET A 1 0.14 -8.70 -26.34
CA MET A 1 -0.47 -7.53 -25.69
C MET A 1 -1.44 -6.88 -26.67
N SER A 2 -2.66 -6.55 -26.25
CA SER A 2 -3.61 -5.84 -27.13
C SER A 2 -3.12 -4.42 -27.39
N THR A 3 -3.40 -3.88 -28.59
CA THR A 3 -3.04 -2.51 -28.96
C THR A 3 -3.61 -1.48 -27.98
N ILE A 4 -4.77 -1.76 -27.40
CA ILE A 4 -5.44 -0.90 -26.42
C ILE A 4 -4.64 -0.82 -25.12
N ILE A 5 -4.21 -1.96 -24.56
CA ILE A 5 -3.41 -2.02 -23.33
C ILE A 5 -2.07 -1.30 -23.54
N TYR A 6 -1.42 -1.53 -24.69
CA TYR A 6 -0.18 -0.82 -25.04
C TYR A 6 -0.35 0.71 -25.02
N HIS A 7 -1.42 1.23 -25.65
CA HIS A 7 -1.68 2.67 -25.67
C HIS A 7 -2.02 3.24 -24.29
N ARG A 8 -2.75 2.49 -23.46
CA ARG A 8 -3.06 2.90 -22.07
C ARG A 8 -1.80 2.98 -21.22
N ILE A 9 -0.93 1.97 -21.29
CA ILE A 9 0.36 1.99 -20.60
C ILE A 9 1.23 3.16 -21.08
N ARG A 10 1.34 3.40 -22.40
CA ARG A 10 2.06 4.59 -22.92
C ARG A 10 1.48 5.90 -22.40
N LYS A 11 0.15 6.02 -22.40
CA LYS A 11 -0.55 7.22 -21.92
C LYS A 11 -0.27 7.43 -20.43
N PHE A 12 -0.33 6.37 -19.63
CA PHE A 12 0.04 6.41 -18.22
C PHE A 12 1.49 6.85 -18.04
N GLN A 13 2.46 6.26 -18.76
CA GLN A 13 3.88 6.64 -18.66
C GLN A 13 4.08 8.14 -18.92
N LYS A 14 3.41 8.70 -19.93
CA LYS A 14 3.44 10.14 -20.19
C LYS A 14 2.89 10.93 -19.00
N LYS A 15 1.69 10.57 -18.51
CA LYS A 15 1.09 11.22 -17.34
C LYS A 15 1.96 11.11 -16.09
N TYR A 16 2.63 9.98 -15.89
CA TYR A 16 3.57 9.75 -14.79
C TYR A 16 4.74 10.72 -14.87
N VAL A 17 5.41 10.80 -16.03
CA VAL A 17 6.51 11.76 -16.26
C VAL A 17 6.05 13.19 -16.02
N ASP A 18 4.88 13.55 -16.57
CA ASP A 18 4.31 14.89 -16.47
C ASP A 18 3.71 15.20 -15.07
N SER A 19 3.65 14.22 -14.15
CA SER A 19 2.98 14.33 -12.83
C SER A 19 1.51 14.79 -12.94
N THR A 20 0.78 14.25 -13.91
CA THR A 20 -0.63 14.58 -14.21
C THR A 20 -1.57 13.37 -14.12
N PHE A 21 -1.09 12.27 -13.54
CA PHE A 21 -1.92 11.09 -13.29
C PHE A 21 -2.77 11.28 -12.04
N ASP A 22 -3.89 10.57 -12.00
CA ASP A 22 -4.77 10.51 -10.83
C ASP A 22 -4.98 9.05 -10.37
N GLN A 23 -5.89 8.88 -9.41
CA GLN A 23 -6.21 7.58 -8.84
C GLN A 23 -6.79 6.59 -9.87
N ASP A 24 -7.60 7.08 -10.81
CA ASP A 24 -8.23 6.26 -11.85
C ASP A 24 -7.18 5.79 -12.87
N ASP A 25 -6.22 6.65 -13.21
CA ASP A 25 -5.07 6.27 -14.04
C ASP A 25 -4.26 5.14 -13.39
N VAL A 26 -4.00 5.22 -12.08
CA VAL A 26 -3.29 4.18 -11.33
C VAL A 26 -4.10 2.89 -11.27
N TYR A 27 -5.41 2.97 -11.04
CA TYR A 27 -6.31 1.81 -11.08
C TYR A 27 -6.22 1.09 -12.43
N ILE A 28 -6.39 1.84 -13.53
CA ILE A 28 -6.34 1.29 -14.89
C ILE A 28 -4.98 0.66 -15.17
N LEU A 29 -3.89 1.31 -14.77
CA LEU A 29 -2.55 0.76 -14.92
C LEU A 29 -2.43 -0.58 -14.19
N LEU A 30 -2.85 -0.66 -12.92
CA LEU A 30 -2.77 -1.91 -12.15
C LEU A 30 -3.58 -3.03 -12.81
N MET A 31 -4.77 -2.72 -13.35
CA MET A 31 -5.57 -3.68 -14.14
C MET A 31 -4.82 -4.16 -15.38
N ASP A 32 -4.22 -3.23 -16.13
CA ASP A 32 -3.47 -3.53 -17.36
C ASP A 32 -2.20 -4.35 -17.05
N LEU A 33 -1.49 -4.05 -15.95
CA LEU A 33 -0.27 -4.75 -15.54
C LEU A 33 -0.52 -6.16 -14.98
N ARG A 34 -1.69 -6.37 -14.35
CA ARG A 34 -2.08 -7.64 -13.71
C ARG A 34 -1.84 -8.86 -14.60
N ASP A 35 -2.24 -8.77 -15.86
CA ASP A 35 -2.19 -9.89 -16.81
C ASP A 35 -0.76 -10.18 -17.30
N PHE A 36 0.22 -9.33 -16.97
CA PHE A 36 1.65 -9.53 -17.27
C PHE A 36 2.47 -10.01 -16.07
N CYS A 37 1.85 -10.12 -14.89
CA CYS A 37 2.49 -10.68 -13.71
C CYS A 37 2.66 -12.19 -13.87
N THR A 38 3.91 -12.67 -13.87
CA THR A 38 4.23 -14.09 -14.06
C THR A 38 4.33 -14.90 -12.77
N CYS A 39 4.26 -14.24 -11.61
CA CYS A 39 4.31 -14.90 -10.31
C CYS A 39 2.96 -14.72 -9.61
N ASP A 40 2.46 -15.79 -9.00
CA ASP A 40 1.24 -15.75 -8.20
C ASP A 40 1.42 -14.97 -6.87
N GLU A 41 2.66 -14.64 -6.50
CA GLU A 41 3.01 -13.83 -5.33
C GLU A 41 3.29 -12.35 -5.66
N SER A 42 3.01 -11.88 -6.89
CA SER A 42 3.23 -10.48 -7.28
C SER A 42 2.32 -9.52 -6.50
N HIS A 43 2.92 -8.51 -5.88
CA HIS A 43 2.19 -7.44 -5.19
C HIS A 43 1.27 -6.66 -6.13
N ILE A 44 1.72 -6.38 -7.36
CA ILE A 44 0.88 -5.68 -8.36
C ILE A 44 -0.35 -6.50 -8.69
N ARG A 45 -0.17 -7.80 -8.97
CA ARG A 45 -1.28 -8.70 -9.27
C ARG A 45 -2.24 -8.78 -8.09
N GLU A 46 -1.70 -8.86 -6.88
CA GLU A 46 -2.47 -8.93 -5.64
C GLU A 46 -3.35 -7.69 -5.42
N ILE A 47 -2.75 -6.50 -5.52
CA ILE A 47 -3.48 -5.23 -5.44
C ILE A 47 -4.52 -5.15 -6.55
N ALA A 48 -4.16 -5.48 -7.79
CA ALA A 48 -5.06 -5.42 -8.93
C ALA A 48 -6.25 -6.38 -8.79
N ASP A 49 -6.02 -7.63 -8.38
CA ASP A 49 -7.06 -8.62 -8.15
C ASP A 49 -8.04 -8.19 -7.06
N TYR A 50 -7.52 -7.56 -6.00
CA TYR A 50 -8.33 -6.98 -4.92
C TYR A 50 -9.22 -5.85 -5.44
N LEU A 51 -8.63 -4.89 -6.16
CA LEU A 51 -9.33 -3.74 -6.71
C LEU A 51 -10.39 -4.12 -7.75
N ALA A 52 -10.17 -5.19 -8.50
CA ALA A 52 -11.17 -5.74 -9.43
C ALA A 52 -12.32 -6.46 -8.71
N HIS A 53 -12.09 -7.00 -7.51
CA HIS A 53 -13.06 -7.81 -6.78
C HIS A 53 -13.07 -7.51 -5.26
N PRO A 54 -13.54 -6.32 -4.84
CA PRO A 54 -13.44 -5.87 -3.46
C PRO A 54 -14.25 -6.69 -2.45
N GLN A 55 -15.23 -7.48 -2.94
CA GLN A 55 -16.10 -8.34 -2.11
C GLN A 55 -15.60 -9.78 -2.00
N ARG A 56 -14.31 -10.03 -2.18
CA ARG A 56 -13.76 -11.38 -2.07
C ARG A 56 -13.57 -11.80 -0.61
N SER A 57 -14.05 -13.01 -0.31
CA SER A 57 -13.72 -13.78 0.90
C SER A 57 -12.38 -14.53 0.78
N LYS A 58 -11.70 -14.43 -0.38
CA LYS A 58 -10.41 -15.05 -0.70
C LYS A 58 -9.60 -14.18 -1.66
N GLY A 59 -8.35 -13.91 -1.28
CA GLY A 59 -7.31 -13.24 -2.06
C GLY A 59 -6.07 -13.14 -1.18
N LEU A 60 -4.87 -13.34 -1.74
CA LEU A 60 -3.63 -13.03 -1.02
C LEU A 60 -3.75 -11.55 -0.64
N THR A 61 -3.66 -11.11 0.60
CA THR A 61 -2.77 -11.46 1.67
C THR A 61 -3.38 -12.44 2.67
N PHE A 62 -4.56 -13.01 2.43
CA PHE A 62 -5.26 -13.88 3.40
C PHE A 62 -4.36 -14.95 3.99
N GLU A 63 -3.59 -15.70 3.22
CA GLU A 63 -2.70 -16.73 3.77
C GLU A 63 -1.56 -16.15 4.60
N LYS A 64 -0.96 -15.03 4.18
CA LYS A 64 0.06 -14.31 4.95
C LYS A 64 -0.55 -13.68 6.22
N LEU A 65 -1.76 -13.12 6.13
CA LEU A 65 -2.52 -12.53 7.23
C LEU A 65 -2.97 -13.59 8.23
N GLN A 66 -3.48 -14.70 7.72
CA GLN A 66 -3.92 -15.87 8.48
C GLN A 66 -2.72 -16.52 9.15
N LYS A 67 -1.59 -16.68 8.45
CA LYS A 67 -0.34 -17.16 9.04
C LYS A 67 0.15 -16.25 10.17
N VAL A 68 0.23 -14.94 9.94
CA VAL A 68 0.62 -13.98 10.99
C VAL A 68 -0.39 -13.99 12.13
N HIS A 69 -1.68 -14.06 11.85
CA HIS A 69 -2.72 -14.21 12.85
C HIS A 69 -2.50 -15.48 13.68
N ASP A 70 -2.32 -16.63 13.04
CA ASP A 70 -2.19 -17.94 13.69
C ASP A 70 -0.86 -18.09 14.44
N GLU A 71 0.19 -17.38 14.04
CA GLU A 71 1.49 -17.37 14.73
C GLU A 71 1.54 -16.38 15.89
N ILE A 72 0.94 -15.20 15.73
CA ILE A 72 1.10 -14.08 16.68
C ILE A 72 -0.04 -14.01 17.68
N VAL A 73 -1.28 -14.26 17.28
CA VAL A 73 -2.42 -14.19 18.21
C VAL A 73 -2.28 -15.19 19.36
N PRO A 74 -1.93 -16.48 19.13
CA PRO A 74 -1.77 -17.45 20.22
C PRO A 74 -0.59 -17.13 21.15
N ARG A 75 0.45 -16.47 20.61
CA ARG A 75 1.68 -16.13 21.35
C ARG A 75 1.67 -14.70 21.87
N PHE A 76 0.61 -13.93 21.64
CA PHE A 76 0.59 -12.50 21.95
C PHE A 76 0.89 -12.21 23.42
N LYS A 77 0.37 -13.03 24.35
CA LYS A 77 0.68 -12.89 25.79
C LYS A 77 2.14 -13.15 26.13
N GLU A 78 2.74 -14.16 25.53
CA GLU A 78 4.15 -14.50 25.70
C GLU A 78 5.04 -13.36 25.17
N LEU A 79 4.68 -12.83 24.00
CA LEU A 79 5.40 -11.75 23.33
C LEU A 79 5.24 -10.42 24.11
N TRP A 80 4.04 -10.08 24.56
CA TRP A 80 3.77 -8.88 25.36
C TRP A 80 4.32 -8.96 26.80
N GLY A 81 4.31 -10.15 27.40
CA GLY A 81 4.78 -10.36 28.77
C GLY A 81 6.31 -10.37 28.91
N ASN A 82 7.02 -10.77 27.86
CA ASN A 82 8.48 -10.91 27.88
C ASN A 82 9.24 -9.72 27.27
N SER A 83 8.60 -8.88 26.44
CA SER A 83 9.21 -7.66 25.91
C SER A 83 8.31 -6.45 26.09
N LYS A 84 8.92 -5.28 26.37
CA LYS A 84 8.20 -3.99 26.33
C LYS A 84 7.78 -3.59 24.91
N ASP A 85 8.30 -4.28 23.89
CA ASP A 85 8.09 -4.00 22.49
C ASP A 85 7.30 -5.16 21.84
N LEU A 86 6.21 -4.83 21.16
CA LEU A 86 5.46 -5.77 20.33
C LEU A 86 6.34 -6.37 19.24
N PRO A 87 6.06 -7.60 18.76
CA PRO A 87 6.70 -8.12 17.56
C PRO A 87 6.47 -7.15 16.39
N GLU A 88 7.54 -6.77 15.69
CA GLU A 88 7.41 -6.03 14.44
C GLU A 88 6.73 -6.93 13.41
N LEU A 89 5.48 -6.58 13.06
CA LEU A 89 4.76 -7.27 12.01
C LEU A 89 5.35 -6.88 10.65
N PRO A 90 5.60 -7.85 9.75
CA PRO A 90 6.16 -7.52 8.45
C PRO A 90 5.16 -6.70 7.64
N ILE A 91 5.63 -5.62 7.03
CA ILE A 91 4.85 -4.87 6.04
C ILE A 91 4.66 -5.76 4.81
N ILE A 92 3.41 -5.96 4.42
CA ILE A 92 3.05 -6.83 3.30
C ILE A 92 3.46 -6.17 1.98
N PHE A 93 2.94 -4.99 1.71
CA PHE A 93 3.20 -4.26 0.48
C PHE A 93 4.23 -3.17 0.74
N LYS A 94 5.45 -3.41 0.26
CA LYS A 94 6.51 -2.41 0.25
C LYS A 94 6.49 -1.68 -1.08
N GLU A 95 6.50 -0.34 -1.01
CA GLU A 95 6.59 0.55 -2.16
C GLU A 95 7.71 0.14 -3.13
N THR A 96 8.91 -0.12 -2.59
CA THR A 96 10.07 -0.54 -3.38
C THR A 96 9.86 -1.85 -4.13
N THR A 97 9.10 -2.79 -3.57
CA THR A 97 8.76 -4.04 -4.24
C THR A 97 7.81 -3.79 -5.40
N ILE A 98 6.78 -2.96 -5.20
CA ILE A 98 5.82 -2.62 -6.26
C ILE A 98 6.53 -1.96 -7.44
N PHE A 99 7.37 -0.95 -7.18
CA PHE A 99 8.10 -0.28 -8.27
C PHE A 99 9.08 -1.22 -8.98
N ARG A 100 9.75 -2.12 -8.27
CA ARG A 100 10.63 -3.13 -8.87
C ARG A 100 9.85 -4.12 -9.76
N GLU A 101 8.69 -4.56 -9.30
CA GLU A 101 7.80 -5.40 -10.11
C GLU A 101 7.31 -4.65 -11.36
N MET A 102 6.92 -3.38 -11.21
CA MET A 102 6.49 -2.55 -12.35
C MET A 102 7.61 -2.41 -13.37
N ASP A 103 8.83 -2.10 -12.93
CA ASP A 103 10.00 -1.97 -13.80
C ASP A 103 10.27 -3.27 -14.57
N SER A 104 10.27 -4.41 -13.87
CA SER A 104 10.44 -5.73 -14.49
C SER A 104 9.33 -6.07 -15.50
N ILE A 105 8.07 -5.70 -15.22
CA ILE A 105 6.97 -5.87 -16.18
C ILE A 105 7.20 -4.98 -17.40
N PHE A 106 7.55 -3.71 -17.20
CA PHE A 106 7.80 -2.74 -18.27
C PHE A 106 8.96 -3.14 -19.17
N GLU A 107 10.06 -3.62 -18.62
CA GLU A 107 11.19 -4.16 -19.38
C GLU A 107 10.74 -5.32 -20.27
N ARG A 108 10.01 -6.28 -19.69
CA ARG A 108 9.53 -7.47 -20.39
C ARG A 108 8.54 -7.18 -21.51
N ILE A 109 7.68 -6.17 -21.37
CA ILE A 109 6.75 -5.77 -22.43
C ILE A 109 7.38 -4.81 -23.45
N GLY A 110 8.68 -4.52 -23.34
CA GLY A 110 9.42 -3.65 -24.27
C GLY A 110 9.09 -2.17 -24.11
N MET A 111 8.69 -1.75 -22.91
CA MET A 111 8.30 -0.37 -22.58
C MET A 111 9.01 0.12 -21.32
N PRO A 112 10.35 0.01 -21.22
CA PRO A 112 11.08 0.31 -19.99
C PRO A 112 10.78 1.72 -19.51
N LEU A 113 10.60 1.87 -18.20
CA LEU A 113 10.28 3.16 -17.59
C LEU A 113 11.58 3.84 -17.19
N ILE A 114 12.01 4.82 -17.99
CA ILE A 114 13.34 5.44 -17.89
C ILE A 114 13.60 6.10 -16.50
N GLU A 115 12.54 6.38 -15.74
CA GLU A 115 12.61 7.28 -14.57
C GLU A 115 12.18 6.69 -13.21
N ILE A 116 11.75 5.42 -13.12
CA ILE A 116 11.35 4.82 -11.81
C ILE A 116 12.55 4.49 -10.90
N LYS A 117 13.79 4.63 -11.38
CA LYS A 117 15.01 4.18 -10.68
C LYS A 117 15.29 4.86 -9.32
N LYS A 118 14.52 5.88 -8.92
CA LYS A 118 14.63 6.56 -7.62
C LYS A 118 13.30 6.57 -6.87
N CYS A 119 12.79 5.41 -6.42
CA CYS A 119 11.54 5.37 -5.63
C CYS A 119 11.61 6.23 -4.36
N PHE A 120 12.78 6.26 -3.71
CA PHE A 120 13.01 7.15 -2.57
C PHE A 120 13.32 8.57 -3.05
N ASN A 121 12.49 9.52 -2.64
CA ASN A 121 12.53 10.97 -2.95
C ASN A 121 12.01 11.38 -4.35
N ASP A 122 11.49 10.47 -5.17
CA ASP A 122 10.73 10.88 -6.36
C ASP A 122 9.29 11.21 -5.96
N ARG A 123 8.92 12.47 -6.17
CA ARG A 123 7.57 12.96 -5.89
C ARG A 123 6.48 12.14 -6.59
N ARG A 124 6.75 11.66 -7.82
CA ARG A 124 5.80 10.86 -8.60
C ARG A 124 5.63 9.48 -8.00
N ALA A 125 6.71 8.90 -7.47
CA ALA A 125 6.64 7.62 -6.79
C ALA A 125 5.78 7.74 -5.52
N VAL A 126 5.96 8.83 -4.77
CA VAL A 126 5.11 9.16 -3.61
C VAL A 126 3.65 9.33 -4.04
N GLU A 127 3.36 10.16 -5.05
CA GLU A 127 2.00 10.40 -5.54
C GLU A 127 1.32 9.11 -6.03
N PHE A 128 2.07 8.22 -6.67
CA PHE A 128 1.60 6.89 -7.08
C PHE A 128 1.28 6.00 -5.89
N SER A 129 2.16 5.93 -4.88
CA SER A 129 1.88 5.22 -3.62
C SER A 129 0.66 5.78 -2.88
N LEU A 130 0.46 7.10 -2.90
CA LEU A 130 -0.72 7.74 -2.32
C LEU A 130 -1.99 7.36 -3.07
N CYS A 131 -1.95 7.22 -4.40
CA CYS A 131 -3.07 6.69 -5.18
C CYS A 131 -3.38 5.23 -4.80
N ILE A 132 -2.37 4.37 -4.62
CA ILE A 132 -2.58 3.00 -4.11
C ILE A 132 -3.22 3.03 -2.73
N LEU A 133 -2.74 3.88 -1.82
CA LEU A 133 -3.33 4.04 -0.48
C LEU A 133 -4.79 4.47 -0.55
N GLY A 134 -5.14 5.41 -1.42
CA GLY A 134 -6.51 5.86 -1.65
C GLY A 134 -7.41 4.75 -2.20
N LEU A 135 -6.91 3.98 -3.18
CA LEU A 135 -7.62 2.83 -3.73
C LEU A 135 -7.90 1.74 -2.69
N LEU A 136 -7.04 1.61 -1.68
CA LEU A 136 -7.13 0.57 -0.64
C LEU A 136 -7.71 1.07 0.70
N CYS A 137 -7.98 2.36 0.89
CA CYS A 137 -8.33 2.87 2.23
C CYS A 137 -9.68 2.37 2.77
N ASP A 138 -10.64 2.10 1.88
CA ASP A 138 -11.96 1.57 2.23
C ASP A 138 -12.06 0.04 2.12
N ALA A 139 -10.92 -0.60 1.86
CA ALA A 139 -10.80 -2.04 1.76
C ALA A 139 -11.17 -2.73 3.09
N LYS A 140 -11.76 -3.91 2.95
CA LYS A 140 -12.02 -4.84 4.05
C LYS A 140 -11.31 -6.16 3.76
N ILE A 141 -10.70 -6.72 4.79
CA ILE A 141 -10.07 -8.03 4.73
C ILE A 141 -10.80 -8.94 5.71
N LYS A 142 -11.27 -10.09 5.24
CA LYS A 142 -11.81 -11.13 6.10
C LYS A 142 -10.67 -12.03 6.58
N ILE A 143 -10.54 -12.25 7.89
CA ILE A 143 -9.56 -13.17 8.52
C ILE A 143 -10.36 -14.10 9.44
N GLY A 144 -10.40 -15.40 9.13
CA GLY A 144 -11.35 -16.32 9.76
C GLY A 144 -12.79 -15.79 9.68
N ASP A 145 -13.45 -15.67 10.84
CA ASP A 145 -14.79 -15.09 10.98
C ASP A 145 -14.80 -13.56 11.20
N SER A 146 -13.62 -12.94 11.30
CA SER A 146 -13.48 -11.50 11.54
C SER A 146 -13.36 -10.72 10.23
N ILE A 147 -13.90 -9.50 10.21
CA ILE A 147 -13.70 -8.54 9.13
C ILE A 147 -12.86 -7.39 9.66
N CYS A 148 -11.62 -7.31 9.20
CA CYS A 148 -10.68 -6.25 9.51
C CYS A 148 -10.86 -5.13 8.47
N LYS A 149 -11.22 -3.93 8.93
CA LYS A 149 -11.24 -2.75 8.06
C LYS A 149 -9.82 -2.25 7.91
N LEU A 150 -9.43 -1.87 6.69
CA LEU A 150 -8.23 -1.11 6.50
C LEU A 150 -8.46 0.34 6.93
N ARG A 151 -7.44 0.95 7.53
CA ARG A 151 -7.47 2.32 8.04
C ARG A 151 -6.19 3.03 7.68
N LEU A 152 -6.33 4.26 7.23
CA LEU A 152 -5.20 5.13 7.04
C LEU A 152 -4.67 5.60 8.41
N GLY A 153 -3.36 5.57 8.59
CA GLY A 153 -2.70 6.02 9.81
C GLY A 153 -1.28 6.50 9.53
N LEU A 154 -0.58 6.91 10.58
CA LEU A 154 0.83 7.27 10.48
C LEU A 154 1.73 6.19 11.08
N GLY A 155 2.80 5.88 10.34
CA GLY A 155 3.93 5.12 10.83
C GLY A 155 4.60 5.76 12.04
N SER A 156 5.06 4.92 12.96
CA SER A 156 5.95 5.32 14.05
C SER A 156 7.35 5.58 13.50
N MET A 157 7.62 6.83 13.09
CA MET A 157 8.93 7.36 12.69
C MET A 157 9.63 6.59 11.54
N PRO A 158 9.79 7.17 10.34
CA PRO A 158 9.33 8.50 9.94
C PRO A 158 7.79 8.52 9.82
N ARG A 159 7.16 9.67 10.08
CA ARG A 159 5.69 9.87 10.06
C ARG A 159 5.11 9.72 8.65
N ASN A 160 5.24 8.56 8.06
CA ASN A 160 4.74 8.27 6.74
C ASN A 160 3.32 7.76 6.79
N LEU A 161 2.62 7.96 5.67
CA LEU A 161 1.29 7.44 5.52
C LEU A 161 1.34 5.93 5.33
N ALA A 162 0.57 5.21 6.14
CA ALA A 162 0.48 3.77 6.10
C ALA A 162 -0.98 3.32 6.20
N LEU A 163 -1.25 2.17 5.59
CA LEU A 163 -2.52 1.48 5.68
C LEU A 163 -2.41 0.39 6.72
N TYR A 164 -3.26 0.43 7.73
CA TYR A 164 -3.29 -0.53 8.82
C TYR A 164 -4.50 -1.45 8.71
N ALA A 165 -4.31 -2.74 8.96
CA ALA A 165 -5.41 -3.64 9.30
C ALA A 165 -5.56 -3.68 10.82
N ASP A 166 -6.77 -3.43 11.29
CA ASP A 166 -7.12 -3.58 12.69
C ASP A 166 -7.50 -5.04 12.97
N LEU A 167 -6.61 -5.78 13.62
CA LEU A 167 -6.84 -7.18 13.99
C LEU A 167 -7.35 -7.24 15.44
N PRO A 168 -8.61 -7.66 15.68
CA PRO A 168 -9.07 -7.91 17.03
C PRO A 168 -8.40 -9.18 17.58
N ILE A 169 -7.81 -9.07 18.76
CA ILE A 169 -7.15 -10.17 19.46
C ILE A 169 -7.78 -10.34 20.84
N LYS A 170 -8.03 -11.60 21.24
CA LYS A 170 -8.56 -11.91 22.58
C LYS A 170 -7.42 -12.34 23.48
N VAL A 171 -7.22 -11.62 24.58
CA VAL A 171 -6.17 -11.83 25.56
C VAL A 171 -6.85 -11.97 26.93
N ASP A 172 -6.96 -13.21 27.43
CA ASP A 172 -7.83 -13.53 28.58
C ASP A 172 -9.29 -13.16 28.28
N ASP A 173 -9.92 -12.37 29.15
CA ASP A 173 -11.28 -11.85 28.99
C ASP A 173 -11.31 -10.46 28.34
N LYS A 174 -10.16 -9.94 27.86
CA LYS A 174 -10.07 -8.64 27.21
C LYS A 174 -9.91 -8.79 25.70
N VAL A 175 -10.60 -7.92 24.96
CA VAL A 175 -10.40 -7.75 23.52
C VAL A 175 -9.48 -6.55 23.31
N MET A 176 -8.38 -6.75 22.61
CA MET A 176 -7.45 -5.71 22.19
C MET A 176 -7.46 -5.61 20.66
N THR A 177 -6.92 -4.51 20.11
CA THR A 177 -6.76 -4.34 18.67
C THR A 177 -5.28 -4.18 18.35
N LEU A 178 -4.77 -5.05 17.50
CA LEU A 178 -3.42 -4.97 16.96
C LEU A 178 -3.48 -4.23 15.62
N HIS A 179 -2.77 -3.10 15.52
CA HIS A 179 -2.67 -2.33 14.28
C HIS A 179 -1.51 -2.85 13.45
N TRP A 180 -1.80 -3.51 12.33
CA TRP A 180 -0.77 -4.06 11.45
C TRP A 180 -0.63 -3.26 10.17
N SER A 181 0.57 -2.70 9.92
CA SER A 181 0.89 -2.01 8.67
C SER A 181 0.89 -2.96 7.46
N ILE A 182 -0.10 -2.79 6.58
CA ILE A 182 -0.31 -3.52 5.33
C ILE A 182 0.50 -2.91 4.18
N PHE A 183 0.44 -1.59 4.05
CA PHE A 183 1.18 -0.82 3.03
C PHE A 183 1.76 0.41 3.69
N GLN A 184 3.00 0.75 3.36
CA GLN A 184 3.65 1.95 3.88
C GLN A 184 4.24 2.75 2.71
N SER A 185 3.81 4.00 2.58
CA SER A 185 4.39 4.91 1.58
C SER A 185 5.69 5.53 2.08
N SER A 186 6.50 6.03 1.16
CA SER A 186 7.62 6.93 1.46
C SER A 186 7.18 8.38 1.73
N GLY A 187 5.90 8.70 1.49
CA GLY A 187 5.31 10.02 1.68
C GLY A 187 5.22 10.42 3.16
N LEU A 188 5.94 11.48 3.54
CA LEU A 188 5.89 12.05 4.89
C LEU A 188 4.67 12.95 5.05
N VAL A 189 3.99 12.81 6.19
CA VAL A 189 2.79 13.57 6.50
C VAL A 189 3.00 14.38 7.77
N HIS A 190 2.58 15.65 7.73
CA HIS A 190 2.59 16.49 8.92
C HIS A 190 1.55 15.97 9.93
N ARG A 191 1.89 15.98 11.23
CA ARG A 191 1.04 15.38 12.28
C ARG A 191 -0.34 16.02 12.37
N ASP A 192 -0.44 17.30 12.02
CA ASP A 192 -1.68 18.06 12.12
C ASP A 192 -2.63 17.80 10.95
N CYS A 193 -2.14 17.18 9.87
CA CYS A 193 -2.94 16.85 8.68
C CYS A 193 -3.69 15.52 8.80
N ILE A 194 -3.47 14.74 9.87
CA ILE A 194 -4.12 13.43 10.05
C ILE A 194 -5.63 13.58 10.35
N ASN A 195 -5.98 14.61 11.13
CA ASN A 195 -7.35 14.83 11.61
C ASN A 195 -8.18 15.65 10.62
N GLN A 196 -7.54 16.24 9.61
CA GLN A 196 -8.24 16.86 8.50
C GLN A 196 -8.63 15.71 7.57
N VAL A 197 -9.89 15.30 7.70
CA VAL A 197 -10.61 14.37 6.83
C VAL A 197 -9.99 14.40 5.43
N PHE A 198 -9.57 13.25 4.90
CA PHE A 198 -9.21 13.07 3.49
C PHE A 198 -10.48 12.67 2.73
N PRO A 199 -11.29 13.61 2.19
CA PRO A 199 -12.56 13.32 1.56
C PRO A 199 -12.38 13.65 0.07
N TRP A 200 -11.74 12.72 -0.63
CA TRP A 200 -11.31 12.85 -2.03
C TRP A 200 -12.29 13.66 -2.88
N GLY A 201 -11.84 14.84 -3.33
CA GLY A 201 -12.64 15.78 -4.11
C GLY A 201 -11.87 17.02 -4.59
N ASP A 202 -10.85 17.47 -3.85
CA ASP A 202 -9.90 18.51 -4.29
C ASP A 202 -8.73 18.55 -3.30
N ILE A 203 -7.67 17.78 -3.52
CA ILE A 203 -6.54 17.76 -2.58
C ILE A 203 -5.26 18.17 -3.30
N ARG A 204 -4.91 19.44 -3.17
CA ARG A 204 -3.52 19.89 -3.26
C ARG A 204 -2.79 19.23 -2.09
N HIS A 205 -1.98 18.23 -2.40
CA HIS A 205 -1.17 17.51 -1.42
C HIS A 205 -0.39 18.48 -0.52
N ILE A 206 -0.65 18.49 0.78
CA ILE A 206 0.33 19.02 1.76
C ILE A 206 1.27 17.86 2.10
N VAL A 207 2.03 17.42 1.09
CA VAL A 207 3.27 16.67 1.32
C VAL A 207 4.22 17.71 1.88
N ALA A 208 4.51 17.65 3.17
CA ALA A 208 5.43 18.57 3.78
C ALA A 208 6.81 18.38 3.12
N ARG A 209 7.30 19.42 2.43
CA ARG A 209 8.51 19.32 1.62
C ARG A 209 9.69 19.47 2.56
N ARG A 210 10.61 18.51 2.58
CA ARG A 210 11.84 18.66 3.36
C ARG A 210 12.78 19.58 2.60
N HIS A 211 13.16 20.70 3.19
CA HIS A 211 14.28 21.50 2.71
C HIS A 211 15.58 20.71 2.84
N ASP A 212 16.59 21.07 2.07
CA ASP A 212 17.93 20.46 2.13
C ASP A 212 18.58 20.62 3.53
N ASP A 213 18.08 21.56 4.34
CA ASP A 213 18.50 21.78 5.74
C ASP A 213 17.75 20.89 6.76
N GLY A 214 16.88 19.99 6.29
CA GLY A 214 16.13 19.04 7.11
C GLY A 214 14.84 19.58 7.74
N LYS A 215 14.49 20.85 7.52
CA LYS A 215 13.22 21.44 8.00
C LYS A 215 12.06 21.06 7.07
N MET A 216 10.86 21.02 7.63
CA MET A 216 9.62 20.72 6.90
C MET A 216 8.97 22.03 6.44
N ALA A 217 8.52 22.09 5.18
CA ALA A 217 7.75 23.18 4.56
C ALA A 217 6.29 22.78 4.37
#